data_AF-A0A5Q4BJA5-F1
#
_entry.id   AF-A0A5Q4BJA5-F1
#
_cell.length_a   1.000
_cell.length_b   1.000
_cell.length_c   1.000
_cell.angle_alpha   90.00
_cell.angle_beta   90.00
_cell.angle_gamma   90.00
#
_symmetry.space_group_name_H-M   'P 1'
#
loop_
_entity.id
_entity.type
_entity.pdbx_description
1 polymer ?
#
loop_
_entity_poly.entity_id
_entity_poly.type
_entity_poly.pdbx_seq_one_letter_code
_entity_poly.pdbx_strand_id
1 'polypeptide(L)'
;MSLSRCFRSFALDVVTTWTFGHCAESLPTFHSDLFEILDVAAESVIYFQHIPFLRALIPYIAPLVPSLVPNKILGQVGYPAQDSHSRLTLSLNTTVVAPSAFYGCYNETVFPNPECYDPTRWLPPKHSSKMEAHLQPFSRGTRQCIGQ
;
A
#
# COMPACT_ATOMS: atom_id res chain seq x y z
N MET A 1 -12.14 24.75 21.07
CA MET A 1 -11.58 23.60 20.33
C MET A 1 -12.35 23.44 19.03
N SER A 2 -11.65 23.37 17.89
CA SER A 2 -12.32 23.12 16.61
C SER A 2 -12.52 21.62 16.43
N LEU A 3 -13.76 21.19 16.22
CA LEU A 3 -14.13 19.78 15.99
C LEU A 3 -13.31 19.15 14.84
N SER A 4 -12.92 19.96 13.84
CA SER A 4 -12.06 19.53 12.74
C SER A 4 -10.67 19.05 13.20
N ARG A 5 -10.09 19.65 14.24
CA ARG A 5 -8.78 19.23 14.78
C ARG A 5 -8.87 17.91 15.52
N CYS A 6 -9.97 17.64 16.23
CA CYS A 6 -10.23 16.33 16.82
C CYS A 6 -10.28 15.22 15.76
N PHE A 7 -11.05 15.44 14.68
CA PHE A 7 -11.16 14.44 13.61
C PHE A 7 -9.83 14.21 12.89
N ARG A 8 -9.05 15.27 12.63
CA ARG A 8 -7.71 15.14 12.04
C ARG A 8 -6.73 14.37 12.94
N SER A 9 -6.76 14.62 14.25
CA SER A 9 -5.93 13.92 15.25
C SER A 9 -6.29 12.45 15.37
N PHE A 10 -7.58 12.15 15.45
CA PHE A 10 -8.04 10.77 15.44
C PHE A 10 -7.65 10.04 14.14
N ALA A 11 -7.87 10.66 12.98
CA ALA A 11 -7.51 10.07 11.70
C ALA A 11 -6.00 9.84 11.57
N LEU A 12 -5.17 10.79 12.01
CA LEU A 12 -3.72 10.65 12.01
C LEU A 12 -3.27 9.45 12.86
N ASP A 13 -3.78 9.33 14.09
CA ASP A 13 -3.43 8.23 14.99
C ASP A 13 -3.88 6.88 14.44
N VAL A 14 -5.06 6.80 13.82
CA VAL A 14 -5.54 5.59 13.14
C VAL A 14 -4.62 5.25 11.97
N VAL A 15 -4.35 6.21 11.08
CA VAL A 15 -3.52 5.97 9.90
C VAL A 15 -2.12 5.54 10.32
N THR A 16 -1.46 6.23 11.24
CA THR A 16 -0.09 5.89 11.65
C THR A 16 -0.02 4.53 12.34
N THR A 17 -1.02 4.20 13.16
CA THR A 17 -1.11 2.88 13.78
C THR A 17 -1.28 1.78 12.72
N TRP A 18 -2.09 2.02 11.69
CA TRP A 18 -2.33 1.05 10.63
C TRP A 18 -1.18 0.94 9.63
N THR A 19 -0.53 2.05 9.27
CA THR A 19 0.52 2.08 8.24
C THR A 19 1.91 1.82 8.80
N PHE A 20 2.20 2.27 10.02
CA PHE A 20 3.53 2.22 10.61
C PHE A 20 3.62 1.35 11.87
N GLY A 21 2.48 0.84 12.37
CA GLY A 21 2.43 0.07 13.61
C GLY A 21 2.69 0.90 14.87
N HIS A 22 2.77 2.24 14.74
CA HIS A 22 3.04 3.17 15.82
C HIS A 22 2.00 4.30 15.82
N CYS A 23 1.43 4.58 16.99
CA CYS A 23 0.54 5.71 17.16
C CYS A 23 1.37 7.00 17.23
N ALA A 24 0.93 8.04 16.52
CA ALA A 24 1.54 9.37 16.62
C ALA A 24 1.13 10.14 17.87
N GLU A 25 0.23 9.58 18.69
CA GLU A 25 -0.25 10.13 19.96
C GLU A 25 -0.69 11.60 19.87
N SER A 26 -1.37 11.95 18.77
CA SER A 26 -1.82 13.31 18.50
C SER A 26 -3.16 13.64 19.15
N LEU A 27 -3.91 12.63 19.62
CA LEU A 27 -5.22 12.80 20.26
C LEU A 27 -5.24 13.62 21.57
N PRO A 28 -4.28 13.50 22.52
CA PRO A 28 -4.32 14.26 23.77
C PRO A 28 -3.97 15.74 23.60
N THR A 29 -3.10 16.07 22.64
CA THR A 29 -2.61 17.43 22.38
C THR A 29 -3.34 18.13 21.24
N PHE A 30 -4.09 17.38 20.42
CA PHE A 30 -4.79 17.86 19.22
C PHE A 30 -3.90 18.64 18.25
N HIS A 31 -2.59 18.32 18.28
CA HIS A 31 -1.54 18.98 17.55
C HIS A 31 -0.42 17.98 17.29
N SER A 32 0.10 17.95 16.06
CA SER A 32 1.28 17.19 15.70
C SER A 32 2.01 17.92 14.56
N ASP A 33 3.34 17.85 14.58
CA ASP A 33 4.18 18.41 13.51
C ASP A 33 3.92 17.71 12.17
N LEU A 34 3.37 16.50 12.22
CA LEU A 34 2.92 15.75 11.05
C LEU A 34 1.78 16.45 10.31
N PHE A 35 0.92 17.25 10.96
CA PHE A 35 -0.12 17.99 10.24
C PHE A 35 0.46 19.03 9.30
N GLU A 36 1.46 19.78 9.74
CA GLU A 36 2.13 20.79 8.93
C GLU A 36 2.85 20.14 7.76
N ILE A 37 3.55 19.04 8.01
CA ILE A 37 4.24 18.27 6.96
C ILE A 37 3.24 17.71 5.95
N LEU A 38 2.10 17.17 6.41
CA LEU A 38 1.07 16.62 5.52
C LEU A 38 0.40 17.72 4.69
N ASP A 39 0.15 18.90 5.26
CA ASP A 39 -0.46 20.02 4.54
C ASP A 39 0.51 20.56 3.46
N VAL A 40 1.80 20.72 3.79
CA VAL A 40 2.84 21.10 2.82
C VAL A 40 3.05 20.02 1.75
N ALA A 41 3.04 18.75 2.15
CA ALA A 41 3.16 17.63 1.22
C ALA A 41 1.96 17.56 0.27
N ALA A 42 0.74 17.81 0.74
CA ALA A 42 -0.46 17.79 -0.09
C ALA A 42 -0.41 18.84 -1.21
N GLU A 43 0.13 20.04 -0.94
CA GLU A 43 0.36 21.05 -1.97
C GLU A 43 1.42 20.58 -2.99
N SER A 44 2.47 19.89 -2.53
CA SER A 44 3.50 19.35 -3.41
C SER A 44 2.98 18.27 -4.38
N VAL A 45 1.95 17.51 -3.99
CA VAL A 45 1.35 16.43 -4.81
C VAL A 45 0.80 16.94 -6.13
N ILE A 46 0.25 18.15 -6.16
CA ILE A 46 -0.31 18.77 -7.36
C ILE A 46 0.80 18.96 -8.42
N TYR A 47 1.98 19.43 -8.01
CA TYR A 47 3.12 19.58 -8.91
C TYR A 47 3.63 18.24 -9.44
N PHE A 48 3.66 17.20 -8.60
CA PHE A 48 4.01 15.84 -9.03
C PHE A 48 3.03 15.26 -10.04
N GLN A 49 1.73 15.60 -9.94
CA GLN A 49 0.71 15.12 -10.88
C GLN A 49 0.75 15.82 -12.24
N HIS A 50 1.05 17.12 -12.28
CA HIS A 50 1.04 17.89 -13.53
C HIS A 50 2.34 17.85 -14.33
N ILE A 51 3.45 17.39 -13.73
CA ILE A 51 4.75 17.31 -14.42
C ILE A 51 5.08 15.85 -14.75
N PRO A 52 4.77 15.36 -15.97
CA PRO A 52 4.99 13.96 -16.35
C PRO A 52 6.46 13.55 -16.32
N PHE A 53 7.39 14.50 -16.53
CA PHE A 53 8.83 14.29 -16.42
C PHE A 53 9.27 13.91 -14.99
N LEU A 54 8.74 14.62 -13.98
CA LEU A 54 9.07 14.36 -12.58
C LEU A 54 8.54 12.98 -12.16
N ARG A 55 7.33 12.61 -12.61
CA ARG A 55 6.74 11.28 -12.39
C ARG A 55 7.57 10.15 -12.99
N ALA A 56 8.16 10.36 -14.16
CA ALA A 56 9.05 9.38 -14.79
C ALA A 56 10.40 9.23 -14.05
N LEU A 57 10.81 10.25 -13.29
CA LEU A 57 12.07 10.28 -12.54
C LEU A 57 11.95 9.60 -11.17
N ILE A 58 10.76 9.59 -10.55
CA ILE A 58 10.47 8.95 -9.25
C ILE A 58 11.05 7.52 -9.12
N PRO A 59 10.83 6.57 -10.06
CA PRO A 59 11.37 5.22 -9.94
C PRO A 59 12.91 5.17 -10.02
N TYR A 60 13.56 6.18 -10.59
CA TYR A 60 15.03 6.27 -10.66
C TYR A 60 15.65 6.92 -9.41
N ILE A 61 14.95 7.84 -8.74
CA ILE A 61 15.44 8.50 -7.52
C ILE A 61 15.12 7.73 -6.23
N ALA A 62 14.02 6.97 -6.21
CA ALA A 62 13.64 6.19 -5.04
C ALA A 62 14.72 5.18 -4.56
N PRO A 63 15.51 4.54 -5.45
CA PRO A 63 16.65 3.72 -5.05
C PRO A 63 17.88 4.51 -4.59
N LEU A 64 18.06 5.75 -5.07
CA LEU A 64 19.21 6.61 -4.78
C LEU A 64 19.13 7.25 -3.39
N VAL A 65 17.92 7.41 -2.86
CA VAL A 65 17.69 7.96 -1.51
C VAL A 65 16.80 7.00 -0.69
N PRO A 66 17.34 5.87 -0.21
CA PRO A 66 16.62 4.92 0.66
C PRO A 66 16.18 5.52 2.01
N SER A 67 16.66 6.72 2.33
CA SER A 67 16.30 7.50 3.51
C SER A 67 15.04 8.35 3.32
N LEU A 68 14.62 8.62 2.08
CA LEU A 68 13.39 9.37 1.78
C LEU A 68 12.14 8.49 1.81
N VAL A 69 12.32 7.20 1.52
CA VAL A 69 11.30 6.17 1.68
C VAL A 69 11.80 5.26 2.78
N PRO A 70 11.35 5.41 4.04
CA PRO A 70 11.79 4.51 5.08
C PRO A 70 11.49 3.08 4.65
N ASN A 71 12.54 2.30 4.36
CA ASN A 71 12.45 0.86 4.06
C ASN A 71 11.77 0.06 5.21
N LYS A 72 11.45 0.73 6.31
CA LYS A 72 10.67 0.22 7.44
C LYS A 72 9.14 0.27 7.21
N ILE A 73 8.64 1.00 6.22
CA ILE A 73 7.20 1.18 5.96
C ILE A 73 6.59 -0.03 5.22
N LEU A 74 7.40 -0.80 4.49
CA LEU A 74 6.97 -2.03 3.82
C LEU A 74 7.29 -3.30 4.61
N GLY A 75 7.87 -3.17 5.79
CA GLY A 75 8.06 -4.29 6.71
C GLY A 75 6.73 -4.65 7.36
N GLN A 76 5.98 -5.58 6.77
CA GLN A 76 4.93 -6.25 7.53
C GLN A 76 5.61 -6.99 8.69
N VAL A 77 5.31 -6.57 9.92
CA VAL A 77 5.58 -7.39 11.09
C VAL A 77 4.66 -8.60 10.98
N GLY A 78 5.24 -9.75 10.64
CA GLY A 78 4.51 -11.00 10.55
C GLY A 78 3.94 -11.38 11.91
N TYR A 79 2.61 -11.41 12.03
CA TYR A 79 1.98 -12.31 13.00
C TYR A 79 2.22 -13.75 12.53
N PRO A 80 2.28 -14.75 13.44
CA PRO A 80 2.46 -16.14 13.05
C PRO A 80 1.27 -16.62 12.19
N ALA A 81 1.39 -16.45 10.88
CA ALA A 81 0.51 -17.07 9.90
C ALA A 81 1.07 -18.45 9.61
N GLN A 82 0.34 -19.47 10.08
CA GLN A 82 0.67 -20.86 9.87
C GLN A 82 0.23 -21.26 8.44
N ASP A 83 1.01 -20.86 7.43
CA ASP A 83 0.77 -21.26 6.04
C ASP A 83 1.32 -22.66 5.78
N SER A 84 0.41 -23.60 5.55
CA SER A 84 0.65 -25.04 5.37
C SER A 84 1.19 -25.43 3.98
N HIS A 85 1.52 -24.48 3.11
CA HIS A 85 1.85 -24.76 1.70
C HIS A 85 3.25 -24.35 1.23
N SER A 86 4.05 -23.68 2.06
CA SER A 86 5.47 -23.43 1.79
C SER A 86 6.30 -23.74 3.02
N ARG A 87 7.24 -24.69 2.91
CA ARG A 87 8.15 -25.14 3.99
C ARG A 87 9.22 -24.10 4.37
N LEU A 88 8.86 -22.82 4.41
CA LEU A 88 9.71 -21.74 4.89
C LEU A 88 9.20 -21.36 6.27
N THR A 89 9.81 -21.91 7.31
CA THR A 89 9.65 -21.43 8.68
C THR A 89 10.27 -20.04 8.77
N LEU A 90 9.46 -19.03 8.50
CA LEU A 90 9.82 -17.63 8.69
C LEU A 90 10.03 -17.42 10.20
N SER A 91 11.26 -17.06 10.59
CA SER A 91 11.57 -16.69 11.98
C SER A 91 10.66 -15.51 12.37
N LEU A 92 10.21 -15.49 13.63
CA LEU A 92 9.32 -14.48 14.24
C LEU A 92 9.76 -13.00 14.08
N ASN A 93 10.91 -12.77 13.45
CA ASN A 93 11.60 -11.51 13.33
C ASN A 93 11.84 -11.13 11.85
N THR A 94 11.37 -11.97 10.91
CA THR A 94 11.56 -11.74 9.48
C THR A 94 10.40 -10.92 8.93
N THR A 95 10.72 -9.83 8.23
CA THR A 95 9.74 -9.05 7.48
C THR A 95 9.21 -9.90 6.34
N VAL A 96 7.92 -10.22 6.38
CA VAL A 96 7.27 -10.90 5.27
C VAL A 96 6.98 -9.86 4.20
N VAL A 97 7.71 -9.94 3.08
CA VAL A 97 7.40 -9.13 1.91
C VAL A 97 6.30 -9.85 1.15
N ALA A 98 5.07 -9.40 1.31
CA ALA A 98 4.00 -9.81 0.41
C ALA A 98 4.38 -9.38 -1.02
N PRO A 99 4.27 -10.27 -2.02
CA PRO A 99 4.50 -9.87 -3.40
C PRO A 99 3.52 -8.76 -3.75
N SER A 100 4.01 -7.68 -4.38
CA SER A 100 3.16 -6.60 -4.86
C SER A 100 2.03 -7.18 -5.70
N ALA A 101 0.79 -6.73 -5.45
CA ALA A 101 -0.40 -7.15 -6.21
C ALA A 101 -0.21 -6.97 -7.73
N PHE A 102 0.69 -6.06 -8.11
CA PHE A 102 1.15 -5.88 -9.48
C PHE A 102 1.70 -7.18 -10.10
N TYR A 103 2.61 -7.89 -9.42
CA TYR A 103 3.22 -9.11 -9.97
C TYR A 103 2.22 -10.24 -10.18
N GLY A 104 1.19 -10.32 -9.33
CA GLY A 104 0.11 -11.30 -9.49
C GLY A 104 -0.70 -11.10 -10.77
N CYS A 105 -0.91 -9.84 -11.17
CA CYS A 105 -1.70 -9.48 -12.35
C CYS A 105 -0.93 -9.65 -13.67
N TYR A 106 0.41 -9.71 -13.62
CA TYR A 106 1.28 -9.93 -14.79
C TYR A 106 1.66 -11.41 -14.99
N ASN A 107 1.09 -12.32 -14.21
CA ASN A 107 1.33 -13.75 -14.39
C ASN A 107 0.60 -14.25 -15.64
N GLU A 108 1.33 -14.51 -16.73
CA GLU A 108 0.80 -15.01 -18.00
C GLU A 108 0.01 -16.32 -17.89
N THR A 109 0.32 -17.15 -16.87
CA THR A 109 -0.40 -18.41 -16.63
C THR A 109 -1.81 -18.21 -16.07
N VAL A 110 -2.10 -17.02 -15.53
CA VAL A 110 -3.41 -16.64 -14.98
C VAL A 110 -4.07 -15.61 -15.88
N PHE A 111 -3.33 -14.60 -16.33
CA PHE A 111 -3.78 -13.53 -17.19
C PHE A 111 -3.10 -13.65 -18.57
N PRO A 112 -3.73 -14.27 -19.58
CA PRO A 112 -3.13 -14.36 -20.91
C PRO A 112 -2.96 -12.97 -21.52
N ASN A 113 -1.78 -12.63 -22.06
CA ASN A 113 -1.44 -11.30 -22.58
C ASN A 113 -1.69 -10.16 -21.57
N PRO A 114 -1.00 -10.13 -20.41
CA PRO A 114 -1.27 -9.16 -19.34
C PRO A 114 -0.89 -7.72 -19.72
N GLU A 115 0.02 -7.53 -20.67
CA GLU A 115 0.40 -6.20 -21.18
C GLU A 115 -0.67 -5.56 -22.07
N CYS A 116 -1.63 -6.35 -22.56
CA CYS A 116 -2.71 -5.87 -23.41
C CYS A 116 -3.97 -5.59 -22.59
N TYR A 117 -4.52 -4.39 -22.72
CA TYR A 117 -5.83 -4.05 -22.16
C TYR A 117 -6.94 -4.77 -22.93
N ASP A 118 -7.33 -5.96 -22.47
CA ASP A 118 -8.47 -6.73 -23.00
C ASP A 118 -9.62 -6.76 -21.98
N PRO A 119 -10.64 -5.89 -22.11
CA PRO A 119 -11.81 -5.92 -21.22
C PRO A 119 -12.67 -7.18 -21.41
N THR A 120 -12.54 -7.87 -22.56
CA THR A 120 -13.32 -9.09 -22.85
C THR A 120 -12.88 -10.29 -22.03
N ARG A 121 -11.73 -10.25 -21.34
CA ARG A 121 -11.26 -11.34 -20.47
C ARG A 121 -12.21 -11.66 -19.33
N TRP A 122 -13.00 -10.68 -18.91
CA TRP A 122 -13.94 -10.82 -17.79
C TRP A 122 -15.32 -11.31 -18.24
N LEU A 123 -15.53 -11.53 -19.54
CA LEU A 123 -16.78 -12.01 -20.11
C LEU A 123 -16.73 -13.53 -20.41
N PRO A 124 -17.86 -14.24 -20.33
CA PRO A 124 -17.93 -15.63 -20.81
C PRO A 124 -17.62 -15.71 -22.31
N PRO A 125 -16.92 -16.74 -22.81
CA PRO A 125 -16.42 -17.94 -22.13
C PRO A 125 -14.98 -17.82 -21.58
N LYS A 126 -14.33 -16.66 -21.75
CA LYS A 126 -12.92 -16.45 -21.35
C LYS A 126 -12.73 -16.27 -19.85
N HIS A 127 -13.80 -15.85 -19.16
CA HIS A 127 -13.81 -15.66 -17.72
C HIS A 127 -13.39 -16.93 -16.96
N SER A 128 -12.54 -16.79 -15.95
CA SER A 128 -12.05 -17.90 -15.12
C SER A 128 -12.02 -17.46 -13.66
N SER A 129 -12.57 -18.30 -12.78
CA SER A 129 -12.54 -18.08 -11.32
C SER A 129 -11.10 -17.96 -10.78
N LYS A 130 -10.12 -18.56 -11.46
CA LYS A 130 -8.69 -18.40 -11.14
C LYS A 130 -8.22 -16.95 -11.33
N MET A 131 -8.72 -16.24 -12.34
CA MET A 131 -8.38 -14.83 -12.58
C MET A 131 -8.94 -13.94 -11.48
N GLU A 132 -10.19 -14.13 -11.07
CA GLU A 132 -10.78 -13.41 -9.93
C GLU A 132 -10.00 -13.68 -8.63
N ALA A 133 -9.59 -14.92 -8.41
CA ALA A 133 -8.80 -15.32 -7.26
C ALA A 133 -7.37 -14.73 -7.27
N HIS A 134 -6.83 -14.27 -8.40
CA HIS A 134 -5.52 -13.58 -8.44
C HIS A 134 -5.65 -12.07 -8.59
N LEU A 135 -6.86 -11.56 -8.83
CA LEU A 135 -7.15 -10.14 -8.88
C LEU A 135 -7.23 -9.57 -7.45
N GLN A 136 -6.24 -8.75 -7.06
CA GLN A 136 -6.14 -8.14 -5.73
C GLN A 136 -6.00 -6.60 -5.76
N PRO A 137 -6.92 -5.87 -6.41
CA PRO A 137 -6.85 -4.41 -6.53
C PRO A 137 -6.89 -3.71 -5.17
N PHE A 138 -7.56 -4.33 -4.19
CA PHE A 138 -7.74 -3.81 -2.85
C PHE A 138 -7.00 -4.64 -1.80
N SER A 139 -5.95 -5.37 -2.21
CA SER A 139 -5.28 -6.37 -1.38
C SER A 139 -6.26 -7.47 -0.91
N ARG A 140 -5.83 -8.36 -0.01
CA ARG A 140 -6.67 -9.37 0.65
C ARG A 140 -6.24 -9.59 2.10
N GLY A 141 -7.15 -10.15 2.90
CA GLY A 141 -6.89 -10.53 4.29
C GLY A 141 -7.15 -9.38 5.27
N THR A 142 -6.55 -9.47 6.47
CA THR A 142 -6.79 -8.52 7.58
C THR A 142 -6.30 -7.08 7.31
N ARG A 143 -5.58 -6.88 6.20
CA ARG A 143 -5.06 -5.60 5.73
C ARG A 143 -5.63 -5.21 4.35
N GLN A 144 -6.76 -5.79 3.95
CA GLN A 144 -7.45 -5.35 2.72
C GLN A 144 -7.96 -3.91 2.87
N CYS A 145 -8.15 -3.22 1.74
CA CYS A 145 -8.76 -1.89 1.75
C CYS A 145 -10.14 -1.96 2.41
N ILE A 146 -10.42 -1.06 3.36
CA ILE A 146 -11.72 -1.01 4.05
C ILE A 146 -12.84 -0.45 3.15
N GLY A 147 -12.50 0.19 2.03
CA GLY A 147 -13.44 0.82 1.10
C GLY A 147 -13.75 0.02 -0.16
N GLN A 148 -13.47 -1.29 -0.17
CA GLN A 148 -13.88 -2.22 -1.24
C GLN A 148 -15.36 -2.60 -1.09
#